data_AF-E2ZHG2-F1
#
_entry.id   AF-E2ZHG2-F1
#
_cell.length_a   1.000
_cell.length_b   1.000
_cell.length_c   1.000
_cell.angle_alpha   90.00
_cell.angle_beta   90.00
_cell.angle_gamma   90.00
#
_symmetry.space_group_name_H-M   'P 1'
#
loop_
_entity.id
_entity.type
_entity.pdbx_description
1 polymer ?
#
loop_
_entity_poly.entity_id
_entity_poly.type
_entity_poly.pdbx_seq_one_letter_code
_entity_poly.pdbx_strand_id
1 'polypeptide(L)' 'ESGVSHTGKMYTYYKCAAAKKKKTCDKKAVRKQWLEDLVVNETMRNMQLLKRYRNAAISSACIWRSHLRP' A
#
# COMPACT_ATOMS: atom_id res chain seq x y z
N GLU A 1 0.67 6.93 -19.79
CA GLU A 1 -0.12 7.39 -20.96
C GLU A 1 -1.37 8.04 -20.39
N SER A 2 -1.75 9.21 -20.90
CA SER A 2 -2.92 9.97 -20.43
C SER A 2 -3.96 9.92 -21.52
N GLY A 3 -5.05 9.18 -21.29
CA GLY A 3 -6.19 9.13 -22.22
C GLY A 3 -7.25 10.10 -21.76
N VAL A 4 -7.63 11.07 -22.59
CA VAL A 4 -8.80 11.92 -22.33
C VAL A 4 -10.02 11.22 -22.91
N SER A 5 -10.98 10.91 -22.03
CA SER A 5 -12.28 10.39 -22.42
C SER A 5 -13.06 11.43 -23.22
N HIS A 6 -14.02 10.99 -24.04
CA HIS A 6 -14.95 11.86 -24.79
C HIS A 6 -15.77 12.81 -23.88
N THR A 7 -15.79 12.54 -22.58
CA THR A 7 -16.42 13.32 -21.51
C THR A 7 -15.46 14.31 -20.81
N GLY A 8 -14.24 14.51 -21.33
CA GLY A 8 -13.22 15.39 -20.74
C GLY A 8 -12.49 14.81 -19.52
N LYS A 9 -12.87 13.61 -19.04
CA LYS A 9 -12.19 12.94 -17.92
C LYS A 9 -10.84 12.38 -18.37
N MET A 10 -9.75 12.83 -17.76
CA MET A 10 -8.41 12.29 -17.99
C MET A 10 -8.20 11.03 -17.15
N TYR A 11 -7.96 9.90 -17.81
CA TYR A 11 -7.53 8.68 -17.17
C TYR A 11 -6.00 8.55 -17.26
N THR A 12 -5.38 8.34 -16.10
CA THR A 12 -3.95 8.12 -15.98
C THR A 12 -3.67 6.67 -15.62
N TYR A 13 -2.57 6.15 -16.18
CA TYR A 13 -2.17 4.76 -16.04
C TYR A 13 -0.70 4.65 -15.68
N TYR A 14 -0.39 3.76 -14.74
CA TYR A 14 0.97 3.30 -14.48
C TYR A 14 1.35 2.21 -15.47
N LYS A 15 2.54 2.34 -16.06
CA LYS A 15 3.10 1.39 -17.02
C LYS A 15 4.54 1.12 -16.63
N CYS A 16 4.98 -0.12 -16.80
CA CYS A 16 6.38 -0.48 -16.55
C CYS A 16 7.30 0.40 -17.42
N ALA A 17 8.38 0.92 -16.83
CA ALA A 17 9.35 1.73 -17.54
C ALA A 17 10.00 0.96 -18.72
N ALA A 18 10.27 -0.34 -18.54
CA ALA A 18 10.79 -1.20 -19.59
C ALA A 18 9.76 -1.41 -20.72
N ALA A 19 8.48 -1.60 -20.38
CA ALA A 19 7.39 -1.68 -21.36
C ALA A 19 7.25 -0.37 -22.15
N LYS A 20 7.41 0.78 -21.48
CA LYS A 20 7.31 2.11 -22.11
C LYS A 20 8.49 2.41 -23.04
N LYS A 21 9.72 2.14 -22.61
CA LYS A 21 10.94 2.57 -23.33
C LYS A 21 11.48 1.50 -24.29
N LYS A 22 11.49 0.24 -23.88
CA LYS A 22 12.17 -0.86 -24.59
C LYS A 22 11.20 -1.86 -25.20
N LYS A 23 9.90 -1.81 -24.86
CA LYS A 23 8.87 -2.79 -25.27
C LYS A 23 9.22 -4.25 -24.94
N THR A 24 10.15 -4.49 -24.01
CA THR A 24 10.61 -5.83 -23.59
C THR A 24 9.81 -6.40 -22.41
N CYS A 25 8.68 -5.78 -22.07
CA CYS A 25 7.90 -6.15 -20.89
C CYS A 25 6.42 -6.12 -21.25
N ASP A 26 5.76 -7.27 -21.13
CA ASP A 26 4.36 -7.47 -21.51
C ASP A 26 3.37 -7.17 -20.37
N LYS A 27 3.86 -6.57 -19.28
CA LYS A 27 3.00 -6.17 -18.17
C LYS A 27 2.00 -5.12 -18.65
N LYS A 28 0.72 -5.43 -18.44
CA LYS A 28 -0.39 -4.52 -18.76
C LYS A 28 -0.28 -3.22 -17.96
N ALA A 29 -0.69 -2.13 -18.59
CA ALA A 29 -0.83 -0.85 -17.90
C ALA A 29 -1.98 -0.93 -16.89
N VAL A 30 -1.77 -0.38 -15.71
CA VAL A 30 -2.71 -0.42 -14.58
C VAL A 30 -3.27 0.97 -14.34
N ARG A 31 -4.57 1.07 -14.08
CA ARG A 31 -5.24 2.35 -13.81
C ARG A 31 -4.73 2.94 -12.49
N LYS A 32 -4.40 4.25 -12.51
CA LYS A 32 -3.85 4.98 -11.35
C LYS A 32 -4.68 4.76 -10.07
N GLN A 33 -5.98 5.03 -10.16
CA GLN A 33 -6.91 4.93 -9.04
C GLN A 33 -6.87 3.55 -8.36
N TRP A 34 -7.02 2.47 -9.13
CA TRP A 34 -7.00 1.12 -8.57
C TRP A 34 -5.68 0.79 -7.86
N LEU A 35 -4.55 1.22 -8.43
CA LEU A 35 -3.24 0.94 -7.84
C LEU A 35 -3.01 1.75 -6.56
N GLU A 36 -3.38 3.03 -6.56
CA GLU A 36 -3.25 3.89 -5.38
C GLU A 36 -4.18 3.43 -4.24
N ASP A 37 -5.43 3.08 -4.56
CA ASP A 37 -6.39 2.55 -3.59
C ASP A 37 -5.87 1.24 -2.96
N LEU A 38 -5.31 0.33 -3.77
CA LEU A 38 -4.71 -0.91 -3.28
C LEU A 38 -3.54 -0.64 -2.31
N VAL A 39 -2.61 0.23 -2.71
CA VAL A 39 -1.41 0.55 -1.90
C VAL A 39 -1.81 1.21 -0.58
N VAL A 40 -2.74 2.16 -0.61
CA VAL A 40 -3.23 2.85 0.59
C VAL A 40 -3.92 1.85 1.52
N ASN A 41 -4.83 1.03 1.02
CA ASN A 41 -5.58 0.07 1.83
C ASN A 41 -4.65 -0.93 2.52
N GLU A 42 -3.70 -1.50 1.79
CA GLU A 42 -2.77 -2.49 2.35
C GLU A 42 -1.82 -1.84 3.37
N THR A 43 -1.34 -0.63 3.09
CA THR A 43 -0.48 0.12 4.02
C THR A 43 -1.22 0.45 5.32
N MET A 44 -2.48 0.88 5.23
CA MET A 44 -3.32 1.18 6.38
C MET A 44 -3.58 -0.07 7.22
N ARG A 45 -3.87 -1.21 6.58
CA ARG A 45 -4.04 -2.50 7.26
C ARG A 45 -2.76 -2.91 8.00
N ASN A 46 -1.61 -2.84 7.34
CA ASN A 46 -0.32 -3.17 7.94
C ASN A 46 0.01 -2.25 9.12
N MET A 47 -0.25 -0.95 9.00
CA MET A 47 -0.04 -0.01 10.09
C MET A 47 -0.93 -0.34 11.30
N GLN A 48 -2.18 -0.73 11.09
CA GLN A 48 -3.09 -1.14 12.17
C GLN A 48 -2.59 -2.40 12.88
N LEU A 49 -2.10 -3.40 12.12
CA LEU A 49 -1.51 -4.61 12.69
C LEU A 49 -0.28 -4.30 13.52
N LEU A 50 0.64 -3.47 13.01
CA LEU A 50 1.84 -3.06 13.74
C LEU A 50 1.52 -2.32 15.04
N LYS A 51 0.51 -1.45 15.04
CA LYS A 51 0.02 -0.80 16.28
C LYS A 51 -0.48 -1.82 17.30
N ARG A 52 -1.21 -2.85 16.87
CA ARG A 52 -1.69 -3.93 17.74
C ARG A 52 -0.53 -4.72 18.35
N TYR A 53 0.44 -5.14 17.55
CA TYR A 53 1.63 -5.87 18.04
C TYR A 53 2.42 -5.03 19.05
N ARG A 54 2.63 -3.74 18.76
CA ARG A 54 3.33 -2.83 19.68
C ARG A 54 2.58 -2.69 21.01
N ASN A 55 1.26 -2.49 20.96
CA ASN A 55 0.45 -2.32 22.17
C ASN A 55 0.42 -3.61 23.01
N ALA A 56 0.34 -4.78 22.37
CA ALA A 56 0.44 -6.07 23.05
C ALA A 56 1.79 -6.26 23.74
N ALA A 57 2.90 -5.90 23.07
CA ALA A 57 4.24 -5.96 23.64
C ALA A 57 4.45 -5.00 24.81
N ILE A 58 3.90 -3.79 24.75
CA ILE A 58 3.93 -2.83 25.86
C ILE A 58 3.12 -3.37 27.04
N SER A 59 1.92 -3.90 26.77
CA SER A 59 1.06 -4.46 27.81
C SER A 59 1.72 -5.65 28.51
N SER A 60 2.31 -6.59 27.77
CA SER A 60 3.02 -7.72 28.36
C SER A 60 4.24 -7.29 29.18
N ALA A 61 5.00 -6.30 28.71
CA ALA A 61 6.11 -5.73 29.48
C ALA A 61 5.64 -5.02 30.77
N CYS A 62 4.53 -4.29 30.73
CA CYS A 62 3.92 -3.68 31.92
C CYS A 62 3.47 -4.75 32.92
N ILE A 63 2.75 -5.79 32.47
CA ILE A 63 2.30 -6.90 33.33
C ILE A 63 3.49 -7.59 33.98
N TRP A 64 4.55 -7.90 33.21
CA TRP A 64 5.76 -8.52 33.75
C TRP A 64 6.42 -7.64 34.81
N ARG A 65 6.49 -6.32 34.58
CA ARG A 65 7.07 -5.36 35.54
C ARG A 65 6.22 -5.20 36.79
N SER A 66 4.90 -5.29 36.70
CA SER A 66 3.97 -5.07 37.82
C SER A 66 3.67 -6.32 38.65
N HIS A 67 3.76 -7.53 38.09
CA HIS A 67 3.28 -8.76 38.74
C HIS A 67 4.33 -9.88 38.87
N LEU A 68 5.39 -9.87 38.06
CA LEU A 68 6.35 -10.98 37.98
C LEU A 68 7.78 -10.56 38.34
N ARG A 69 7.99 -9.30 38.73
CA ARG A 69 9.25 -8.83 39.29
C ARG A 69 9.16 -8.95 40.83
N PRO A 70 9.99 -9.78 41.48
CA PRO A 70 10.05 -9.86 42.95
C PRO A 70 10.56 -8.57 43.59
#